data_AF-A0A957NV98-F1
#
_entry.id   AF-A0A957NV98-F1
#
_cell.length_a   1.000
_cell.length_b   1.000
_cell.length_c   1.000
_cell.angle_alpha   90.00
_cell.angle_beta   90.00
_cell.angle_gamma   90.00
#
_symmetry.space_group_name_H-M   'P 1'
#
loop_
_entity.id
_entity.type
_entity.pdbx_description
1 polymer ?
#
loop_
_entity_poly.entity_id
_entity_poly.type
_entity_poly.pdbx_seq_one_letter_code
_entity_poly.pdbx_strand_id
1 'polypeptide(L)'
;MMHVGLNNYTLTPPIVDAPLPGAGTNNHNQGLHTGAGDYVWRTYHTHADAATILYEHKLLAWLNQQPLSFAVSAPVSMKNGQTLCRTAAGFHALFPWLPGVPP
;
A
#
# COMPACT_ATOMS: atom_id res chain seq x y z
N MET A 1 -4.50 -0.23 17.48
CA MET A 1 -5.63 -1.05 17.00
C MET A 1 -5.09 -1.86 15.83
N MET A 2 -5.18 -3.19 15.81
CA MET A 2 -4.62 -3.96 14.67
C MET A 2 -5.41 -3.64 13.40
N HIS A 3 -4.73 -3.20 12.34
CA HIS A 3 -5.35 -2.98 11.03
C HIS A 3 -5.89 -4.29 10.48
N VAL A 4 -7.21 -4.35 10.30
CA VAL A 4 -7.88 -5.51 9.71
C VAL A 4 -7.30 -5.77 8.32
N GLY A 5 -6.76 -6.97 8.12
CA GLY A 5 -6.17 -7.40 6.84
C GLY A 5 -4.64 -7.43 6.79
N LEU A 6 -3.91 -6.76 7.71
CA LEU A 6 -2.44 -6.82 7.69
C LEU A 6 -1.88 -8.23 7.94
N ASN A 7 -2.61 -9.08 8.66
CA ASN A 7 -2.23 -10.47 8.90
C ASN A 7 -2.16 -11.32 7.61
N ASN A 8 -2.72 -10.82 6.50
CA ASN A 8 -2.61 -11.43 5.18
C ASN A 8 -1.22 -11.23 4.54
N TYR A 9 -0.39 -10.33 5.09
CA TYR A 9 0.96 -10.06 4.63
C TYR A 9 2.01 -10.73 5.51
N THR A 10 3.20 -10.94 4.96
CA THR A 10 4.38 -11.39 5.71
C THR A 10 5.21 -10.17 6.07
N LEU A 11 4.86 -9.53 7.19
CA LEU A 11 5.55 -8.35 7.72
C LEU A 11 6.47 -8.75 8.87
N THR A 12 7.64 -8.12 8.94
CA THR A 12 8.61 -8.34 10.01
C THR A 12 8.28 -7.46 11.22
N PRO A 13 8.03 -8.01 12.42
CA PRO A 13 7.79 -7.21 13.62
C PRO A 13 9.01 -6.33 14.02
N PRO A 14 8.79 -5.26 14.80
CA PRO A 14 7.51 -4.76 15.29
C PRO A 14 6.66 -4.22 14.14
N ILE A 15 5.33 -4.17 14.29
CA ILE A 15 4.44 -3.50 13.31
C ILE A 15 3.72 -2.41 14.09
N VAL A 16 4.06 -1.16 13.81
CA VAL A 16 3.53 0.00 14.54
C VAL A 16 3.11 1.11 13.58
N ASP A 17 2.14 1.91 14.00
CA ASP A 17 1.69 3.07 13.22
C ASP A 17 2.82 4.11 13.12
N ALA A 18 2.97 4.68 11.93
CA ALA A 18 3.96 5.71 11.64
C ALA A 18 3.30 6.96 11.03
N PRO A 19 3.80 8.17 11.35
CA PRO A 19 3.30 9.39 10.73
C PRO A 19 3.66 9.41 9.24
N LEU A 20 2.70 9.77 8.39
CA LEU A 20 2.93 10.04 6.97
C LEU A 20 2.97 11.56 6.74
N PRO A 21 4.11 12.14 6.32
CA PRO A 21 4.14 13.54 5.92
C PRO A 21 3.32 13.74 4.63
N GLY A 22 2.42 14.73 4.63
CA GLY A 22 1.68 15.13 3.42
C GLY A 22 0.52 14.22 2.99
N ALA A 23 -0.20 13.59 3.94
CA ALA A 23 -1.36 12.75 3.64
C ALA A 23 -2.43 13.50 2.81
N GLY A 24 -2.58 13.14 1.54
CA GLY A 24 -3.58 13.70 0.63
C GLY A 24 -5.02 13.28 0.97
N THR A 25 -6.01 13.94 0.35
CA THR A 25 -7.44 13.83 0.71
C THR A 25 -8.22 12.73 -0.01
N ASN A 26 -7.73 12.22 -1.16
CA ASN A 26 -8.48 11.29 -2.02
C ASN A 26 -8.33 9.81 -1.65
N ASN A 27 -7.39 9.45 -0.77
CA ASN A 27 -7.21 8.09 -0.26
C ASN A 27 -6.83 8.20 1.21
N HIS A 28 -7.43 7.36 2.06
CA HIS A 28 -6.98 7.28 3.44
C HIS A 28 -5.73 6.40 3.50
N ASN A 29 -4.57 7.05 3.55
CA ASN A 29 -3.27 6.42 3.70
C ASN A 29 -2.84 6.45 5.17
N GLN A 30 -2.39 5.33 5.70
CA GLN A 30 -1.84 5.20 7.04
C GLN A 30 -0.43 4.63 6.96
N GLY A 31 0.50 5.21 7.71
CA GLY A 31 1.90 4.77 7.72
C GLY A 31 2.10 3.61 8.68
N LEU A 32 2.98 2.69 8.30
CA LEU A 32 3.36 1.54 9.10
C LEU A 32 4.88 1.43 9.15
N HIS A 33 5.46 1.42 10.33
CA HIS A 33 6.85 1.04 10.53
C HIS A 33 6.94 -0.45 10.84
N THR A 34 7.86 -1.14 10.15
CA THR A 34 8.14 -2.55 10.37
C THR A 34 9.63 -2.82 10.59
N GLY A 35 9.99 -3.98 11.13
CA GLY A 35 11.38 -4.41 11.25
C GLY A 35 12.12 -4.56 9.90
N ALA A 36 11.39 -4.57 8.77
CA ALA A 36 11.94 -4.62 7.43
C ALA A 36 11.84 -3.30 6.65
N GLY A 37 11.30 -2.24 7.27
CA GLY A 37 11.13 -0.92 6.65
C GLY A 37 9.70 -0.38 6.76
N ASP A 38 9.48 0.76 6.11
CA ASP A 38 8.23 1.52 6.19
C ASP A 38 7.30 1.22 5.03
N TYR A 39 5.99 1.23 5.32
CA TYR A 39 4.93 0.93 4.39
C TYR A 39 3.78 1.92 4.53
N VAL A 40 2.95 1.96 3.48
CA VAL A 40 1.66 2.67 3.46
C VAL A 40 0.56 1.65 3.34
N TRP A 41 -0.35 1.66 4.30
CA TRP A 41 -1.65 1.02 4.21
C TRP A 41 -2.63 1.97 3.55
N ARG A 42 -2.98 1.69 2.29
CA ARG A 42 -3.93 2.48 1.51
C ARG A 42 -5.32 1.88 1.62
N THR A 43 -6.29 2.71 1.99
CA THR A 43 -7.72 2.37 1.92
C THR A 43 -8.34 3.06 0.71
N TYR A 44 -8.95 2.28 -0.17
CA TYR A 44 -9.71 2.78 -1.31
C TYR A 44 -11.15 3.09 -0.87
N HIS A 45 -11.76 4.11 -1.49
CA HIS A 45 -13.17 4.44 -1.25
C HIS A 45 -14.09 3.24 -1.52
N THR A 46 -15.19 3.15 -0.77
CA THR A 46 -16.16 2.03 -0.83
C THR A 46 -16.80 1.82 -2.20
N HIS A 47 -16.87 2.87 -3.03
CA HIS A 47 -17.39 2.82 -4.40
C HIS A 47 -16.32 2.58 -5.47
N ALA A 48 -15.06 2.37 -5.08
CA ALA A 48 -14.01 2.10 -6.04
C ALA A 48 -14.20 0.71 -6.69
N ASP A 49 -14.10 0.68 -8.01
CA ASP A 49 -14.17 -0.55 -8.80
C ASP A 49 -12.87 -1.37 -8.63
N ALA A 50 -13.03 -2.64 -8.27
CA ALA A 50 -11.92 -3.56 -8.05
C ALA A 50 -11.08 -3.78 -9.32
N ALA A 51 -11.72 -3.81 -10.49
CA ALA A 51 -11.00 -4.01 -11.75
C ALA A 51 -10.08 -2.81 -12.05
N THR A 52 -10.56 -1.60 -11.81
CA THR A 52 -9.78 -0.36 -11.91
C THR A 52 -8.59 -0.35 -10.94
N ILE A 53 -8.79 -0.72 -9.68
CA ILE A 53 -7.69 -0.81 -8.69
C ILE A 53 -6.65 -1.86 -9.11
N LEU A 54 -7.11 -3.04 -9.53
CA LEU A 54 -6.21 -4.11 -9.98
C LEU A 54 -5.46 -3.74 -11.26
N TYR A 55 -6.04 -2.92 -12.13
CA TYR A 55 -5.33 -2.35 -13.28
C TYR A 55 -4.21 -1.41 -12.84
N GLU A 56 -4.47 -0.48 -11.91
CA GLU A 56 -3.44 0.37 -11.31
C GLU A 56 -2.30 -0.47 -10.72
N HIS A 57 -2.63 -1.52 -9.96
CA HIS A 57 -1.65 -2.42 -9.36
C HIS A 57 -0.72 -3.05 -10.41
N LYS A 58 -1.28 -3.54 -11.51
CA LYS A 58 -0.51 -4.12 -12.63
C LYS A 58 0.37 -3.06 -13.30
N LEU A 59 -0.15 -1.86 -13.52
CA LEU A 59 0.60 -0.77 -14.12
C LEU A 59 1.78 -0.36 -13.23
N LEU A 60 1.58 -0.18 -11.93
CA LEU A 60 2.65 0.18 -10.99
C LEU A 60 3.71 -0.92 -10.89
N ALA A 61 3.29 -2.19 -10.87
CA ALA A 61 4.23 -3.32 -10.90
C ALA A 61 5.07 -3.34 -12.18
N TRP A 62 4.46 -3.06 -13.33
CA TRP A 62 5.18 -2.94 -14.61
C TRP A 62 6.14 -1.75 -14.62
N LEU A 63 5.71 -0.57 -14.16
CA LEU A 63 6.53 0.64 -14.08
C LEU A 63 7.75 0.45 -13.17
N ASN A 64 7.57 -0.22 -12.03
CA ASN A 64 8.65 -0.51 -11.08
C ASN A 64 9.73 -1.45 -11.65
N GLN A 65 9.47 -2.10 -12.78
CA GLN A 65 10.46 -2.94 -13.50
C GLN A 65 11.15 -2.19 -14.65
N GLN A 66 10.75 -0.95 -14.95
CA GLN A 66 11.33 -0.17 -16.04
C GLN A 66 12.57 0.61 -15.55
N PRO A 67 13.52 0.94 -16.45
CA PRO A 67 14.70 1.75 -16.12
C PRO A 67 14.34 3.25 -16.03
N LEU A 68 13.48 3.61 -15.09
CA LEU A 68 13.06 4.99 -14.85
C LEU A 68 14.11 5.74 -14.02
N SER A 69 14.19 7.05 -14.18
CA SER A 69 15.04 7.93 -13.36
C SER A 69 14.50 8.16 -11.94
N PHE A 70 13.35 7.57 -11.61
CA PHE A 70 12.69 7.67 -10.31
C PHE A 70 12.05 6.33 -9.91
N ALA A 71 11.86 6.14 -8.61
CA ALA A 71 11.23 4.93 -8.07
C ALA A 71 9.70 5.02 -8.12
N VAL A 72 9.04 3.90 -8.38
CA VAL A 72 7.58 3.76 -8.36
C VAL A 72 7.19 2.72 -7.32
N SER A 73 6.33 3.08 -6.37
CA SER A 73 5.87 2.14 -5.35
C SER A 73 4.83 1.19 -5.94
N ALA A 74 5.17 -0.11 -5.99
CA ALA A 74 4.26 -1.17 -6.40
C ALA A 74 3.62 -1.84 -5.17
N PRO A 75 2.38 -2.34 -5.28
CA PRO A 75 1.70 -2.96 -4.15
C PRO A 75 2.41 -4.25 -3.72
N VAL A 76 2.53 -4.45 -2.41
CA VAL A 76 3.04 -5.68 -1.82
C VAL A 76 2.02 -6.80 -2.02
N SER A 77 2.49 -7.98 -2.38
CA SER A 77 1.64 -9.17 -2.44
C SER A 77 1.35 -9.71 -1.05
N MET A 78 0.10 -10.08 -0.80
CA MET A 78 -0.29 -10.89 0.34
C MET A 78 0.28 -12.32 0.21
N LYS A 79 0.18 -13.11 1.27
CA LYS A 79 0.60 -14.52 1.33
C LYS A 79 -0.01 -15.40 0.23
N ASN A 80 -1.20 -15.03 -0.27
CA ASN A 80 -1.89 -15.72 -1.34
C ASN A 80 -1.52 -15.20 -2.75
N GLY A 81 -0.55 -14.29 -2.88
CA GLY A 81 -0.11 -13.69 -4.14
C GLY A 81 -1.00 -12.56 -4.66
N GLN A 82 -2.15 -12.28 -4.04
CA GLN A 82 -2.99 -11.16 -4.41
C GLN A 82 -2.48 -9.86 -3.77
N THR A 83 -2.74 -8.74 -4.43
CA THR A 83 -2.31 -7.41 -3.96
C THR A 83 -3.44 -6.57 -3.36
N LEU A 84 -4.70 -6.96 -3.60
CA LEU A 84 -5.88 -6.23 -3.16
C LEU A 84 -6.58 -7.00 -2.03
N CYS A 85 -6.61 -6.43 -0.83
CA CYS A 85 -7.24 -7.00 0.34
C CYS A 85 -8.67 -6.47 0.48
N ARG A 86 -9.67 -7.36 0.49
CA ARG A 86 -11.05 -6.99 0.82
C ARG A 86 -11.29 -7.14 2.33
N THR A 87 -11.78 -6.10 2.99
CA THR A 87 -12.24 -6.12 4.38
C THR A 87 -13.69 -5.64 4.47
N ALA A 88 -14.25 -5.63 5.68
CA ALA A 88 -15.56 -5.02 5.92
C ALA A 88 -15.58 -3.50 5.67
N ALA A 89 -14.43 -2.82 5.79
CA ALA A 89 -14.31 -1.37 5.58
C ALA A 89 -14.12 -0.99 4.10
N GLY A 90 -13.87 -1.96 3.21
CA GLY A 90 -13.67 -1.73 1.80
C GLY A 90 -12.45 -2.46 1.25
N PHE A 91 -11.85 -1.90 0.20
CA PHE A 91 -10.63 -2.42 -0.39
C PHE A 91 -9.40 -1.72 0.19
N HIS A 92 -8.35 -2.51 0.42
CA HIS A 92 -7.10 -2.02 0.94
C HIS A 92 -5.92 -2.65 0.21
N ALA A 93 -4.79 -1.97 0.21
CA ALA A 93 -3.54 -2.53 -0.26
C ALA A 93 -2.36 -1.93 0.50
N LEU A 94 -1.28 -2.71 0.58
CA LEU A 94 -0.04 -2.30 1.21
C LEU A 94 0.97 -1.91 0.13
N PHE A 95 1.69 -0.82 0.35
CA PHE A 95 2.72 -0.32 -0.54
C PHE A 95 4.00 -0.02 0.24
N PRO A 96 5.20 -0.22 -0.31
CA PRO A 96 6.41 0.33 0.28
C PRO A 96 6.33 1.86 0.37
N TRP A 97 6.77 2.42 1.49
CA TRP A 97 6.97 3.87 1.58
C TRP A 97 8.21 4.24 0.78
N LEU A 98 8.10 5.28 -0.06
CA LEU A 98 9.24 5.85 -0.75
C LEU A 98 9.58 7.20 -0.13
N PRO A 99 10.85 7.43 0.28
CA PRO A 99 11.25 8.74 0.76
C PRO A 99 11.17 9.76 -0.38
N GLY A 100 10.59 10.92 -0.09
CA GLY A 100 10.47 12.01 -1.05
C GLY A 100 9.81 13.23 -0.41
N VAL A 101 9.99 14.38 -1.04
CA VAL A 101 9.32 15.63 -0.68
C VAL A 101 8.41 15.98 -1.85
N PRO A 102 7.12 16.29 -1.63
CA PRO A 102 6.29 16.87 -2.67
C PRO A 102 6.99 18.11 -3.25
N PRO A 103 7.05 18.29 -4.58
CA PRO A 103 7.65 19.48 -5.18
C PRO A 103 6.93 20.77 -4.77
#